data_AF-A0A7S0TYE8-F1
#
_entry.id   AF-A0A7S0TYE8-F1
#
_cell.length_a   1.000
_cell.length_b   1.000
_cell.length_c   1.000
_cell.angle_alpha   90.00
_cell.angle_beta   90.00
_cell.angle_gamma   90.00
#
_symmetry.space_group_name_H-M   'P 1'
#
loop_
_entity.id
_entity.type
_entity.pdbx_description
1 polymer ?
#
loop_
_entity_poly.entity_id
_entity_poly.type
_entity_poly.pdbx_seq_one_letter_code
_entity_poly.pdbx_strand_id
1 'polypeptide(L)'
;VDENKAKQHQSPKQVMSALDDLLTSKEAQVIHVPFDMAIDQAVAAFNHNEYSYIRVKNGMYTWEGTLEVTKEIHIVGEDNAKLVGRWHFRDRGVRPSTIKNCQMFLLGHTTAKEFNRMVYVTSGELRLSDCALLSPNAYAVWTANKGVSVLAGCILAGNADGTRKAFGGAVV
;
A
#
# COMPACT_ATOMS: atom_id res chain seq x y z
N VAL A 1 16.11 -17.70 -39.31
CA VAL A 1 16.91 -16.55 -38.84
C VAL A 1 15.99 -15.73 -37.96
N ASP A 2 16.22 -15.83 -36.66
CA ASP A 2 15.37 -15.36 -35.57
C ASP A 2 15.36 -13.83 -35.45
N GLU A 3 14.16 -13.24 -35.38
CA GLU A 3 13.99 -11.88 -34.85
C GLU A 3 13.37 -11.95 -33.45
N ASN A 4 14.25 -12.19 -32.48
CA ASN A 4 13.97 -12.01 -31.07
C ASN A 4 13.76 -10.51 -30.78
N LYS A 5 12.50 -10.09 -30.67
CA LYS A 5 12.13 -8.82 -30.00
C LYS A 5 12.48 -8.96 -28.51
N ALA A 6 13.69 -8.53 -28.15
CA ALA A 6 14.08 -8.33 -26.78
C ALA A 6 13.13 -7.32 -26.13
N LYS A 7 12.27 -7.81 -25.23
CA LYS A 7 11.52 -6.97 -24.29
C LYS A 7 12.56 -6.20 -23.47
N GLN A 8 12.64 -4.89 -23.69
CA GLN A 8 13.46 -3.99 -22.88
C GLN A 8 13.08 -4.17 -21.41
N HIS A 9 13.99 -4.79 -20.67
CA HIS A 9 13.92 -4.90 -19.22
C HIS A 9 14.30 -3.52 -18.67
N GLN A 10 13.31 -2.72 -18.30
CA GLN A 10 13.54 -1.44 -17.63
C GLN A 10 14.21 -1.71 -16.28
N SER A 11 15.30 -0.99 -16.02
CA SER A 11 16.09 -1.21 -14.81
C SER A 11 15.31 -0.80 -13.55
N PRO A 12 15.56 -1.40 -12.37
CA PRO A 12 14.91 -1.02 -11.11
C PRO A 12 15.01 0.47 -10.77
N LYS A 13 16.04 1.17 -11.27
CA LYS A 13 16.20 2.63 -11.10
C LYS A 13 15.14 3.44 -11.83
N GLN A 14 14.60 2.95 -12.94
CA GLN A 14 13.54 3.64 -13.69
C GLN A 14 12.16 3.49 -13.03
N VAL A 15 12.00 2.49 -12.16
CA VAL A 15 10.75 2.22 -11.44
C VAL A 15 10.55 3.19 -10.25
N MET A 16 11.63 3.78 -9.74
CA MET A 16 11.59 4.74 -8.62
C MET A 16 11.31 6.19 -9.01
N SER A 17 11.35 6.57 -10.30
CA SER A 17 11.22 7.99 -10.67
C SER A 17 9.82 8.55 -10.50
N ALA A 18 8.76 7.76 -10.75
CA ALA A 18 7.40 8.32 -10.84
C ALA A 18 6.87 9.01 -9.56
N LEU A 19 7.34 8.62 -8.37
CA LEU A 19 6.92 9.24 -7.10
C LEU A 19 7.87 10.36 -6.65
N ASP A 20 9.17 10.23 -6.92
CA ASP A 20 10.14 11.31 -6.64
C ASP A 20 9.93 12.49 -7.61
N ASP A 21 9.51 12.21 -8.86
CA ASP A 21 9.03 13.20 -9.83
C ASP A 21 7.72 13.87 -9.34
N LEU A 22 6.87 13.13 -8.62
CA LEU A 22 5.62 13.64 -8.04
C LEU A 22 5.86 14.61 -6.87
N LEU A 23 6.85 14.30 -6.02
CA LEU A 23 7.23 15.10 -4.84
C LEU A 23 7.99 16.38 -5.20
N THR A 24 8.52 16.49 -6.43
CA THR A 24 9.34 17.62 -6.88
C THR A 24 8.58 18.62 -7.78
N SER A 25 7.34 18.32 -8.17
CA SER A 25 6.51 19.24 -8.97
C SER A 25 5.92 20.37 -8.11
N LYS A 26 6.04 21.61 -8.59
CA LYS A 26 5.88 22.84 -7.80
C LYS A 26 4.44 23.29 -7.49
N GLU A 27 3.42 22.50 -7.82
CA GLU A 27 2.02 22.76 -7.45
C GLU A 27 1.25 21.45 -7.18
N ALA A 28 1.87 20.51 -6.46
CA ALA A 28 1.16 19.31 -6.02
C ALA A 28 0.02 19.70 -5.08
N GLN A 29 -1.24 19.55 -5.49
CA GLN A 29 -2.35 19.58 -4.54
C GLN A 29 -2.27 18.33 -3.67
N VAL A 30 -2.30 18.53 -2.35
CA VAL A 30 -2.10 17.47 -1.37
C VAL A 30 -3.32 17.40 -0.46
N ILE A 31 -3.86 16.20 -0.27
CA ILE A 31 -4.85 15.96 0.79
C ILE A 31 -4.08 15.79 2.09
N HIS A 32 -4.21 16.76 3.00
CA HIS A 32 -3.63 16.66 4.33
C HIS A 32 -4.56 15.88 5.25
N VAL A 33 -4.05 14.82 5.88
CA VAL A 33 -4.80 14.03 6.87
C VAL A 33 -4.30 14.39 8.27
N PRO A 34 -4.95 15.35 8.96
CA PRO A 34 -4.64 15.66 10.36
C PRO A 34 -5.04 14.49 11.27
N PHE A 35 -4.56 14.48 12.52
CA PHE A 35 -4.69 13.34 13.43
C PHE A 35 -6.16 12.96 13.76
N ASP A 36 -7.09 13.88 13.57
CA ASP A 36 -8.53 13.76 13.83
C ASP A 36 -9.34 13.37 12.59
N MET A 37 -8.73 13.38 11.40
CA MET A 37 -9.37 12.95 10.17
C MET A 37 -9.21 11.44 9.96
N ALA A 38 -10.30 10.79 9.58
CA ALA A 38 -10.28 9.38 9.24
C ALA A 38 -9.64 9.17 7.85
N ILE A 39 -8.72 8.20 7.75
CA ILE A 39 -7.95 7.93 6.53
C ILE A 39 -8.83 7.45 5.37
N ASP A 40 -9.94 6.79 5.68
CA ASP A 40 -10.92 6.30 4.72
C ASP A 40 -11.59 7.44 3.94
N GLN A 41 -11.85 8.57 4.60
CA GLN A 41 -12.36 9.79 3.97
C GLN A 41 -11.33 10.38 2.99
N ALA A 42 -10.05 10.41 3.37
CA ALA A 42 -8.99 10.91 2.49
C ALA A 42 -8.81 10.01 1.26
N VAL A 43 -8.85 8.69 1.44
CA VAL A 43 -8.83 7.71 0.35
C VAL A 43 -10.06 7.85 -0.55
N ALA A 44 -11.25 8.08 0.02
CA ALA A 44 -12.47 8.31 -0.73
C ALA A 44 -12.43 9.63 -1.54
N ALA A 45 -11.83 10.69 -0.99
CA ALA A 45 -11.71 11.99 -1.64
C ALA A 45 -10.60 12.04 -2.72
N PHE A 46 -9.61 11.16 -2.65
CA PHE A 46 -8.47 11.21 -3.57
C PHE A 46 -8.86 11.03 -5.04
N ASN A 47 -8.47 11.98 -5.88
CA ASN A 47 -8.60 11.95 -7.32
C ASN A 47 -7.25 12.34 -7.92
N HIS A 48 -6.61 11.44 -8.66
CA HIS A 48 -5.26 11.68 -9.20
C HIS A 48 -5.20 12.83 -10.22
N ASN A 49 -6.35 13.28 -10.75
CA ASN A 49 -6.41 14.44 -11.65
C ASN A 49 -6.36 15.76 -10.88
N GLU A 50 -6.72 15.74 -9.60
CA GLU A 50 -6.77 16.91 -8.73
C GLU A 50 -5.58 16.92 -7.78
N TYR A 51 -5.30 15.77 -7.15
CA TYR A 51 -4.30 15.63 -6.11
C TYR A 51 -3.14 14.74 -6.55
N SER A 52 -1.93 15.12 -6.14
CA SER A 52 -0.76 14.29 -6.34
C SER A 52 -0.73 13.16 -5.31
N TYR A 53 -0.91 13.45 -4.02
CA TYR A 53 -0.88 12.44 -2.98
C TYR A 53 -1.66 12.86 -1.72
N ILE A 54 -1.92 11.87 -0.88
CA ILE A 54 -2.44 12.00 0.47
C ILE A 54 -1.24 12.06 1.42
N ARG A 55 -1.12 13.15 2.17
CA ARG A 55 -0.08 13.34 3.19
C ARG A 55 -0.63 13.02 4.57
N VAL A 56 -0.11 11.98 5.19
CA VAL A 56 -0.55 11.52 6.52
C VAL A 56 0.42 12.04 7.56
N LYS A 57 -0.08 12.80 8.54
CA LYS A 57 0.75 13.35 9.63
C LYS A 57 1.21 12.24 10.59
N ASN A 58 2.18 12.55 11.45
CA ASN A 58 2.54 11.66 12.55
C ASN A 58 1.31 11.46 13.46
N GLY A 59 0.95 10.20 13.70
CA GLY A 59 -0.27 9.85 14.42
C GLY A 59 -0.66 8.40 14.23
N MET A 60 -1.76 8.00 14.86
CA MET A 60 -2.36 6.68 14.70
C MET A 60 -3.75 6.82 14.08
N TYR A 61 -3.91 6.21 12.92
CA TYR A 61 -5.12 6.28 12.10
C TYR A 61 -5.74 4.90 12.06
N THR A 62 -6.83 4.72 12.79
CA THR A 62 -7.52 3.44 12.95
C THR A 62 -8.83 3.46 12.18
N TRP A 63 -9.18 2.33 11.55
CA TRP A 63 -10.53 2.12 10.99
C TRP A 63 -11.02 0.70 11.32
N GLU A 64 -12.33 0.55 11.38
CA GLU A 64 -12.97 -0.75 11.53
C GLU A 64 -13.18 -1.43 10.18
N GLY A 65 -13.22 -2.76 10.17
CA GLY A 65 -13.49 -3.50 8.93
C GLY A 65 -12.29 -3.57 7.99
N THR A 66 -12.56 -3.58 6.68
CA THR A 66 -11.57 -3.59 5.61
C THR A 66 -11.75 -2.34 4.76
N LEU A 67 -10.67 -1.57 4.59
CA LEU A 67 -10.66 -0.43 3.69
C LEU A 67 -10.46 -0.93 2.26
N GLU A 68 -11.50 -0.75 1.45
CA GLU A 68 -11.53 -1.17 0.06
C GLU A 68 -10.97 -0.06 -0.83
N VAL A 69 -9.86 -0.35 -1.50
CA VAL A 69 -9.20 0.55 -2.45
C VAL A 69 -9.51 0.08 -3.87
N THR A 70 -10.45 0.76 -4.50
CA THR A 70 -10.96 0.44 -5.85
C THR A 70 -10.46 1.38 -6.95
N LYS A 71 -9.64 2.35 -6.58
CA LYS A 71 -9.01 3.34 -7.44
C LYS A 71 -7.57 3.57 -7.02
N GLU A 72 -6.77 4.10 -7.92
CA GLU A 72 -5.38 4.50 -7.67
C GLU A 72 -5.31 5.49 -6.50
N ILE A 73 -4.41 5.23 -5.56
CA ILE A 73 -4.07 6.13 -4.45
C ILE A 73 -2.57 6.27 -4.26
N HIS A 74 -2.14 7.44 -3.82
CA HIS A 74 -0.77 7.70 -3.40
C HIS A 74 -0.77 8.24 -1.97
N ILE A 75 -0.16 7.53 -1.03
CA ILE A 75 -0.06 7.92 0.37
C ILE A 75 1.40 8.11 0.74
N VAL A 76 1.71 9.24 1.39
CA VAL A 76 3.02 9.52 1.97
C VAL A 76 2.84 9.86 3.44
N GLY A 77 3.38 9.01 4.31
CA GLY A 77 3.46 9.26 5.74
C GLY A 77 4.57 10.25 6.08
N GLU A 78 4.28 11.13 7.03
CA GLU A 78 5.32 11.79 7.83
C GLU A 78 5.81 10.84 8.91
N ASP A 79 7.07 10.97 9.31
CA ASP A 79 7.75 10.11 10.26
C ASP A 79 6.82 9.62 11.38
N ASN A 80 6.68 8.28 11.47
CA ASN A 80 5.84 7.59 12.44
C ASN A 80 4.30 7.70 12.22
N ALA A 81 3.83 7.98 11.00
CA ALA A 81 2.44 7.77 10.60
C ALA A 81 2.04 6.28 10.68
N LYS A 82 1.05 5.95 11.52
CA LYS A 82 0.59 4.58 11.76
C LYS A 82 -0.79 4.36 11.15
N LEU A 83 -0.87 3.47 10.17
CA LEU A 83 -2.10 3.05 9.50
C LEU A 83 -2.55 1.72 10.09
N VAL A 84 -3.63 1.74 10.85
CA VAL A 84 -4.04 0.63 11.69
C VAL A 84 -5.37 0.07 11.23
N GLY A 85 -5.31 -1.05 10.51
CA GLY A 85 -6.48 -1.72 9.96
C GLY A 85 -6.14 -2.53 8.72
N ARG A 86 -7.18 -3.04 8.07
CA ARG A 86 -7.03 -3.89 6.88
C ARG A 86 -7.21 -3.10 5.61
N TRP A 87 -6.43 -3.47 4.60
CA TRP A 87 -6.47 -2.93 3.26
C TRP A 87 -6.81 -4.02 2.26
N HIS A 88 -7.66 -3.69 1.30
CA HIS A 88 -7.93 -4.52 0.14
C HIS A 88 -7.84 -3.71 -1.14
N PHE A 89 -6.77 -3.94 -1.89
CA PHE A 89 -6.53 -3.33 -3.18
C PHE A 89 -7.16 -4.18 -4.28
N ARG A 90 -8.15 -3.59 -4.94
CA ARG A 90 -8.84 -4.11 -6.14
C ARG A 90 -8.89 -3.08 -7.25
N ASP A 91 -7.98 -2.13 -7.21
CA ASP A 91 -7.82 -1.15 -8.25
C ASP A 91 -7.52 -1.86 -9.58
N ARG A 92 -8.12 -1.36 -10.66
CA ARG A 92 -7.87 -1.81 -12.04
C ARG A 92 -7.27 -0.68 -12.87
N GLY A 93 -6.83 0.39 -12.21
CA GLY A 93 -6.12 1.50 -12.78
C GLY A 93 -4.86 1.05 -13.52
N VAL A 94 -4.43 1.91 -14.45
CA VAL A 94 -3.24 1.68 -15.28
C VAL A 94 -1.96 1.94 -14.47
N ARG A 95 -2.04 2.76 -13.42
CA ARG A 95 -0.92 3.15 -12.56
C ARG A 95 -0.96 2.42 -11.22
N PRO A 96 0.20 2.17 -10.61
CA PRO A 96 0.28 1.53 -9.32
C PRO A 96 -0.20 2.45 -8.20
N SER A 97 -0.97 1.90 -7.25
CA SER A 97 -1.16 2.56 -5.96
C SER A 97 0.16 2.53 -5.18
N THR A 98 0.49 3.61 -4.47
CA THR A 98 1.72 3.72 -3.67
C THR A 98 1.41 4.08 -2.23
N ILE A 99 2.10 3.44 -1.29
CA ILE A 99 2.17 3.87 0.11
C ILE A 99 3.64 3.95 0.49
N LYS A 100 4.06 5.11 0.98
CA LYS A 100 5.45 5.39 1.38
C LYS A 100 5.54 5.87 2.83
N ASN A 101 6.59 5.44 3.54
CA ASN A 101 6.96 5.93 4.87
C ASN A 101 5.84 5.80 5.93
N CYS A 102 5.13 4.67 5.93
CA CYS A 102 4.07 4.38 6.88
C CYS A 102 4.39 3.13 7.70
N GLN A 103 3.97 3.12 8.96
CA GLN A 103 3.88 1.89 9.75
C GLN A 103 2.47 1.33 9.64
N MET A 104 2.33 0.06 9.29
CA MET A 104 1.05 -0.61 9.11
C MET A 104 0.87 -1.67 10.18
N PHE A 105 -0.27 -1.65 10.84
CA PHE A 105 -0.61 -2.57 11.93
C PHE A 105 -2.00 -3.16 11.72
N LEU A 106 -2.24 -4.30 12.36
CA LEU A 106 -3.56 -4.89 12.53
C LEU A 106 -3.87 -5.00 14.03
N LEU A 107 -4.96 -4.37 14.49
CA LEU A 107 -5.43 -4.52 15.87
C LEU A 107 -6.38 -5.71 16.00
N GLY A 108 -6.14 -6.53 17.02
CA GLY A 108 -7.09 -7.51 17.55
C GLY A 108 -7.23 -8.82 16.75
N HIS A 109 -7.78 -9.85 17.38
CA HIS A 109 -8.17 -11.09 16.73
C HIS A 109 -9.48 -10.87 15.96
N THR A 110 -9.42 -10.93 14.63
CA THR A 110 -10.59 -10.88 13.78
C THR A 110 -11.42 -12.17 13.95
N THR A 111 -12.74 -12.02 14.09
CA THR A 111 -13.66 -13.16 14.08
C THR A 111 -13.52 -13.91 12.75
N ALA A 112 -13.66 -15.23 12.77
CA ALA A 112 -13.24 -16.19 11.73
C ALA A 112 -13.85 -16.00 10.32
N LYS A 113 -14.68 -14.99 10.09
CA LYS A 113 -15.34 -14.72 8.79
C LYS A 113 -14.59 -13.72 7.91
N GLU A 114 -13.70 -12.91 8.47
CA GLU A 114 -12.97 -11.91 7.67
C GLU A 114 -11.53 -12.35 7.41
N PHE A 115 -10.99 -11.99 6.24
CA PHE A 115 -9.64 -12.37 5.84
C PHE A 115 -8.60 -11.87 6.85
N ASN A 116 -7.76 -12.77 7.36
CA ASN A 116 -6.67 -12.45 8.31
C ASN A 116 -5.45 -11.78 7.65
N ARG A 117 -5.65 -11.06 6.53
CA ARG A 117 -4.59 -10.45 5.72
C ARG A 117 -4.61 -8.94 5.98
N MET A 118 -3.48 -8.38 6.40
CA MET A 118 -3.40 -6.93 6.66
C MET A 118 -3.50 -6.14 5.35
N VAL A 119 -2.71 -6.52 4.35
CA VAL A 119 -2.80 -5.99 2.99
C VAL A 119 -3.15 -7.12 2.04
N TYR A 120 -4.30 -7.02 1.37
CA TYR A 120 -4.76 -7.98 0.37
C TYR A 120 -4.81 -7.31 -1.00
N VAL A 121 -4.10 -7.84 -2.00
CA VAL A 121 -4.06 -7.30 -3.36
C VAL A 121 -4.62 -8.34 -4.33
N THR A 122 -5.74 -8.04 -4.98
CA THR A 122 -6.40 -8.97 -5.93
C THR A 122 -6.40 -8.49 -7.38
N SER A 123 -6.20 -7.19 -7.62
CA SER A 123 -5.96 -6.65 -8.94
C SER A 123 -5.15 -5.36 -8.85
N GLY A 124 -4.56 -4.97 -9.98
CA GLY A 124 -3.71 -3.78 -10.05
C GLY A 124 -2.34 -4.04 -9.43
N GLU A 125 -1.57 -2.96 -9.27
CA GLU A 125 -0.25 -2.99 -8.67
C GLU A 125 -0.24 -2.12 -7.42
N LEU A 126 0.25 -2.67 -6.30
CA LEU A 126 0.54 -1.94 -5.07
C LEU A 126 2.06 -1.85 -4.88
N ARG A 127 2.54 -0.64 -4.62
CA ARG A 127 3.93 -0.36 -4.24
C ARG A 127 3.99 0.11 -2.80
N LEU A 128 4.74 -0.62 -1.97
CA LEU A 128 5.07 -0.22 -0.62
C LEU A 128 6.56 0.15 -0.59
N SER A 129 6.86 1.38 -0.17
CA SER A 129 8.23 1.88 -0.09
C SER A 129 8.54 2.42 1.30
N ASP A 130 9.63 1.97 1.91
CA ASP A 130 10.07 2.45 3.23
C ASP A 130 8.98 2.29 4.31
N CYS A 131 8.13 1.28 4.18
CA CYS A 131 7.04 0.98 5.10
C CYS A 131 7.43 -0.11 6.09
N ALA A 132 6.89 -0.05 7.31
CA ALA A 132 7.01 -1.12 8.28
C ALA A 132 5.66 -1.83 8.44
N LEU A 133 5.56 -3.09 8.05
CA LEU A 133 4.36 -3.91 8.22
C LEU A 133 4.56 -4.83 9.41
N LEU A 134 3.87 -4.53 10.51
CA LEU A 134 4.16 -5.08 11.83
C LEU A 134 2.96 -5.86 12.39
N SER A 135 3.26 -6.96 13.09
CA SER A 135 2.28 -7.76 13.83
C SER A 135 1.06 -8.22 13.02
N PRO A 136 1.22 -8.79 11.80
CA PRO A 136 0.10 -9.33 11.07
C PRO A 136 -0.53 -10.53 11.79
N ASN A 137 -1.85 -10.60 11.80
CA ASN A 137 -2.55 -11.78 12.30
C ASN A 137 -2.29 -13.00 11.43
N ALA A 138 -2.16 -12.93 10.11
CA ALA A 138 -1.73 -14.10 9.32
C ALA A 138 -0.66 -13.73 8.31
N TYR A 139 -0.95 -12.76 7.44
CA TYR A 139 -0.02 -12.25 6.43
C TYR A 139 0.01 -10.73 6.46
N ALA A 140 1.20 -10.15 6.36
CA ALA A 140 1.36 -8.71 6.20
C ALA A 140 0.90 -8.29 4.81
N VAL A 141 1.35 -8.99 3.78
CA VAL A 141 0.89 -8.83 2.40
C VAL A 141 0.49 -10.18 1.82
N TRP A 142 -0.67 -10.22 1.17
CA TRP A 142 -1.13 -11.35 0.37
C TRP A 142 -1.53 -10.87 -1.02
N THR A 143 -0.94 -11.46 -2.05
CA THR A 143 -1.27 -11.16 -3.45
C THR A 143 -1.97 -12.36 -4.09
N ALA A 144 -3.05 -12.10 -4.83
CA ALA A 144 -3.80 -13.14 -5.55
C ALA A 144 -4.33 -12.63 -6.89
N ASN A 145 -4.83 -13.56 -7.71
CA ASN A 145 -5.40 -13.29 -9.04
C ASN A 145 -4.42 -12.50 -9.91
N LYS A 146 -4.82 -11.31 -10.39
CA LYS A 146 -4.00 -10.41 -11.23
C LYS A 146 -3.35 -9.28 -10.42
N GLY A 147 -3.37 -9.38 -9.09
CA GLY A 147 -2.69 -8.43 -8.23
C GLY A 147 -1.18 -8.55 -8.34
N VAL A 148 -0.49 -7.44 -8.17
CA VAL A 148 0.97 -7.36 -8.06
C VAL A 148 1.33 -6.52 -6.85
N SER A 149 2.28 -6.98 -6.03
CA SER A 149 2.83 -6.20 -4.92
C SER A 149 4.33 -6.04 -5.09
N VAL A 150 4.82 -4.81 -5.01
CA VAL A 150 6.24 -4.46 -5.00
C VAL A 150 6.57 -3.86 -3.65
N LEU A 151 7.57 -4.41 -2.97
CA LEU A 151 8.03 -3.93 -1.67
C LEU A 151 9.49 -3.50 -1.81
N ALA A 152 9.79 -2.25 -1.47
CA ALA A 152 11.13 -1.67 -1.51
C ALA A 152 11.42 -1.00 -0.15
N GLY A 153 12.60 -1.25 0.45
CA GLY A 153 12.97 -0.66 1.74
C GLY A 153 12.02 -1.00 2.91
N CYS A 154 11.16 -2.01 2.75
CA CYS A 154 10.14 -2.31 3.75
C CYS A 154 10.65 -3.25 4.85
N ILE A 155 10.19 -3.02 6.07
CA ILE A 155 10.36 -3.94 7.21
C ILE A 155 9.11 -4.82 7.30
N LEU A 156 9.32 -6.13 7.36
CA LEU A 156 8.26 -7.11 7.59
C LEU A 156 8.52 -7.82 8.92
N ALA A 157 7.72 -7.53 9.94
CA ALA A 157 7.86 -8.17 11.25
C ALA A 157 6.57 -8.94 11.60
N GLY A 158 6.71 -10.27 11.73
CA GLY A 158 5.64 -11.17 12.15
C GLY A 158 5.22 -10.99 13.61
N ASN A 159 4.30 -11.81 14.08
CA ASN A 159 3.88 -11.80 15.48
C ASN A 159 4.97 -12.37 16.41
N ALA A 160 4.90 -12.06 17.70
CA ALA A 160 5.97 -12.34 18.69
C ALA A 160 6.35 -13.83 18.84
N ASP A 161 5.51 -14.75 18.37
CA ASP A 161 5.75 -16.19 18.38
C ASP A 161 6.51 -16.70 17.14
N GLY A 162 6.74 -15.85 16.13
CA GLY A 162 7.43 -16.21 14.89
C GLY A 162 6.70 -17.25 14.03
N THR A 163 5.46 -17.62 14.35
CA THR A 163 4.79 -18.77 13.71
C THR A 163 4.10 -18.42 12.39
N ARG A 164 3.98 -17.13 12.06
CA ARG A 164 3.15 -16.65 10.93
C ARG A 164 3.99 -15.99 9.85
N LYS A 165 3.67 -16.34 8.60
CA LYS A 165 4.38 -15.89 7.40
C LYS A 165 4.09 -14.42 7.13
N ALA A 166 5.13 -13.59 6.98
CA ALA A 166 4.92 -12.18 6.63
C ALA A 166 4.40 -11.98 5.19
N PHE A 167 4.75 -12.87 4.26
CA PHE A 167 4.36 -12.80 2.86
C PHE A 167 3.70 -14.11 2.39
N GLY A 168 2.67 -14.02 1.55
CA GLY A 168 1.99 -15.17 0.96
C GLY A 168 1.34 -14.85 -0.38
N GLY A 169 0.97 -15.89 -1.13
CA GLY A 169 0.27 -15.76 -2.39
C GLY A 169 -0.44 -17.04 -2.81
N ALA A 170 -1.43 -16.90 -3.69
CA ALA A 170 -2.08 -18.02 -4.36
C ALA A 170 -1.70 -17.99 -5.84
N VAL A 171 -1.20 -19.12 -6.35
CA VAL A 171 -1.11 -19.35 -7.81
C VAL A 171 -2.48 -19.83 -8.25
N VAL A 172 -3.09 -19.11 -9.19
CA VAL A 172 -4.35 -19.49 -9.84
C VAL A 172 -4.03 -19.85 -11.28
#